data_AF-A0A6M3JEC9-F1
#
_entry.id   AF-A0A6M3JEC9-F1
#
_cell.length_a   1.000
_cell.length_b   1.000
_cell.length_c   1.000
_cell.angle_alpha   90.00
_cell.angle_beta   90.00
_cell.angle_gamma   90.00
#
_symmetry.space_group_name_H-M   'P 1'
#
loop_
_entity.id
_entity.type
_entity.pdbx_description
1 polymer ?
#
loop_
_entity_poly.entity_id
_entity_poly.type
_entity_poly.pdbx_seq_one_letter_code
_entity_poly.pdbx_strand_id
1 'polypeptide(L)'
;MKIYDVMVPGCREKFETWIRDRGGVQVWRNLNLSNPGAGNQFTPATMVIETARQEAGYLGKKIGDTVPYPNPHWSVGAGEVVTDIKRFRFVKSFKELKRIRVALRRGSGLNFCLTDGSQRKLDRALDAAREKYEDVVYRKDGGLFDYERFIVVEVPEWEAL
;
A
#
# COMPACT_ATOMS: atom_id res chain seq x y z
N MET A 1 0.08 17.74 12.12
CA MET A 1 -0.63 17.36 10.88
C MET A 1 -0.22 15.94 10.51
N LYS A 2 -1.16 15.03 10.22
CA LYS A 2 -0.82 13.64 9.89
C LYS A 2 -0.43 13.52 8.42
N ILE A 3 0.74 12.95 8.15
CA ILE A 3 1.28 12.64 6.82
C ILE A 3 0.98 11.18 6.48
N TYR A 4 0.65 10.93 5.22
CA TYR A 4 0.32 9.61 4.67
C TYR A 4 1.36 9.17 3.65
N ASP A 5 2.00 8.03 3.92
CA ASP A 5 2.99 7.45 3.03
C ASP A 5 2.31 6.64 1.92
N VAL A 6 2.66 6.94 0.67
CA VAL A 6 2.17 6.24 -0.53
C VAL A 6 3.36 5.48 -1.14
N MET A 7 3.42 4.19 -0.83
CA MET A 7 4.53 3.28 -1.19
C MET A 7 4.47 2.77 -2.63
N VAL A 8 3.78 3.49 -3.52
CA VAL A 8 3.61 3.10 -4.93
C VAL A 8 4.14 4.22 -5.83
N PRO A 9 5.20 3.95 -6.62
CA PRO A 9 5.77 4.92 -7.54
C PRO A 9 4.77 5.44 -8.57
N GLY A 10 4.92 6.72 -8.95
CA GLY A 10 4.13 7.34 -10.02
C GLY A 10 2.66 7.59 -9.70
N CYS A 11 2.25 7.50 -8.43
CA CYS A 11 0.84 7.69 -8.04
C CYS A 11 0.43 9.14 -7.77
N ARG A 12 1.38 10.10 -7.72
CA ARG A 12 1.09 11.50 -7.37
C ARG A 12 0.06 12.15 -8.28
N GLU A 13 0.24 12.04 -9.60
CA GLU A 13 -0.67 12.61 -10.61
C GLU A 13 -2.12 12.10 -10.44
N LYS A 14 -2.25 10.82 -10.08
CA LYS A 14 -3.57 10.21 -9.81
C LYS A 14 -4.25 10.84 -8.59
N PHE A 15 -3.49 11.12 -7.54
CA PHE A 15 -4.00 11.78 -6.32
C PHE A 15 -4.36 13.23 -6.60
N GLU A 16 -3.54 13.96 -7.36
CA GLU A 16 -3.83 15.33 -7.78
C GLU A 16 -5.12 15.40 -8.61
N THR A 17 -5.31 14.43 -9.52
CA THR A 17 -6.55 14.28 -10.30
C THR A 17 -7.75 14.02 -9.39
N TRP A 18 -7.63 13.15 -8.39
CA TRP A 18 -8.70 12.90 -7.42
C TRP A 18 -9.03 14.13 -6.56
N ILE A 19 -8.02 14.88 -6.15
CA ILE A 19 -8.22 16.11 -5.38
C ILE A 19 -8.97 17.14 -6.22
N ARG A 20 -8.54 17.34 -7.48
CA ARG A 20 -9.14 18.32 -8.39
C ARG A 20 -10.56 17.93 -8.81
N ASP A 21 -10.76 16.68 -9.21
CA ASP A 21 -11.96 16.27 -9.95
C ASP A 21 -12.95 15.46 -9.10
N ARG A 22 -12.51 14.89 -7.97
CA ARG A 22 -13.30 13.98 -7.12
C ARG A 22 -13.41 14.43 -5.67
N GLY A 23 -13.16 15.71 -5.41
CA GLY A 23 -13.36 16.33 -4.08
C GLY A 23 -12.37 15.87 -3.00
N GLY A 24 -11.27 15.23 -3.38
CA GLY A 24 -10.24 14.75 -2.46
C GLY A 24 -9.95 13.26 -2.57
N VAL A 25 -9.10 12.79 -1.66
CA VAL A 25 -8.75 11.39 -1.49
C VAL A 25 -9.36 10.88 -0.19
N GLN A 26 -10.21 9.87 -0.28
CA GLN A 26 -10.66 9.13 0.90
C GLN A 26 -9.56 8.18 1.34
N VAL A 27 -9.09 8.38 2.58
CA VAL A 27 -8.17 7.48 3.25
C VAL A 27 -8.98 6.49 4.06
N TRP A 28 -8.75 5.19 3.85
CA TRP A 28 -9.38 4.12 4.60
C TRP A 28 -8.37 3.49 5.55
N ARG A 29 -8.74 3.37 6.83
CA ARG A 29 -7.85 2.82 7.86
C ARG A 29 -7.82 1.31 7.75
N ASN A 30 -6.64 0.71 7.75
CA ASN A 30 -6.52 -0.74 7.79
C ASN A 30 -7.10 -1.29 9.10
N LEU A 31 -8.08 -2.19 8.98
CA LEU A 31 -8.64 -2.96 10.10
C LEU A 31 -8.19 -4.44 10.03
N ASN A 32 -7.36 -4.81 9.05
CA ASN A 32 -6.90 -6.17 8.88
C ASN A 32 -5.90 -6.58 9.96
N LEU A 33 -6.38 -7.29 10.98
CA LEU A 33 -5.53 -7.83 12.05
C LEU A 33 -4.55 -8.91 11.56
N SER A 34 -4.84 -9.58 10.44
CA SER A 34 -3.93 -10.58 9.86
C SER A 34 -2.76 -9.96 9.10
N ASN A 35 -2.90 -8.69 8.69
CA ASN A 35 -1.84 -7.94 8.02
C ASN A 35 -1.89 -6.46 8.46
N PRO A 36 -1.51 -6.15 9.71
CA PRO A 36 -1.58 -4.79 10.24
C PRO A 36 -0.65 -3.84 9.46
N GLY A 37 0.41 -4.36 8.85
CA GLY A 37 1.37 -3.62 8.05
C GLY A 37 0.93 -3.27 6.63
N ALA A 38 -0.27 -3.66 6.18
CA ALA A 38 -0.75 -3.39 4.81
C ALA A 38 -0.91 -1.88 4.48
N GLY A 39 -0.89 -1.02 5.50
CA GLY A 39 -1.07 0.43 5.33
C GLY A 39 -2.50 0.83 5.00
N ASN A 40 -2.72 2.14 4.85
CA ASN A 40 -4.04 2.67 4.49
C ASN A 40 -4.36 2.37 3.02
N GLN A 41 -5.64 2.23 2.70
CA GLN A 41 -6.10 2.23 1.31
C GLN A 41 -6.56 3.62 0.90
N PHE A 42 -6.41 3.94 -0.38
CA PHE A 42 -6.73 5.26 -0.93
C PHE A 42 -7.68 5.11 -2.11
N THR A 43 -8.77 5.86 -2.08
CA THR A 43 -9.75 5.96 -3.17
C THR A 43 -10.06 7.44 -3.41
N PRO A 44 -10.64 7.83 -4.55
CA PRO A 44 -11.24 9.16 -4.63
C PRO A 44 -12.32 9.32 -3.55
N ALA A 45 -12.57 10.55 -3.12
CA ALA A 45 -13.61 10.83 -2.12
C ALA A 45 -15.02 10.58 -2.68
N THR A 46 -15.21 10.90 -3.97
CA THR A 46 -16.45 10.66 -4.69
C THR A 46 -16.25 9.84 -5.96
N MET A 47 -17.32 9.18 -6.38
CA MET A 47 -17.43 8.56 -7.70
C MET A 47 -18.68 9.06 -8.41
N VAL A 48 -18.67 8.97 -9.74
CA VAL A 48 -19.86 9.20 -10.56
C VAL A 48 -20.50 7.84 -10.79
N ILE A 49 -21.82 7.75 -10.66
CA ILE A 49 -22.55 6.53 -10.97
C ILE A 49 -22.54 6.37 -12.49
N GLU A 50 -21.86 5.34 -12.98
CA GLU A 50 -21.73 5.06 -14.42
C GLU A 50 -22.58 3.85 -14.85
N THR A 51 -23.01 3.02 -13.90
CA THR A 51 -23.72 1.76 -14.19
C THR A 51 -24.97 1.59 -13.34
N ALA A 52 -25.98 0.92 -13.89
CA ALA A 52 -27.21 0.57 -13.16
C ALA A 52 -26.94 -0.31 -11.92
N ARG A 53 -25.86 -1.11 -11.94
CA ARG A 53 -25.43 -1.90 -10.77
C ARG A 53 -24.98 -1.01 -9.62
N GLN A 54 -24.27 0.09 -9.91
CA GLN A 54 -23.89 1.07 -8.91
C GLN A 54 -25.11 1.84 -8.42
N GLU A 55 -26.01 2.24 -9.33
CA GLU A 55 -27.27 2.92 -9.00
C GLU A 55 -28.09 2.15 -7.95
N ALA A 56 -28.23 0.84 -8.11
CA ALA A 56 -28.94 -0.01 -7.15
C ALA A 56 -28.32 0.01 -5.73
N GLY A 57 -27.04 0.35 -5.60
CA GLY A 57 -26.34 0.51 -4.33
C GLY A 57 -26.62 1.84 -3.62
N TYR A 58 -27.23 2.82 -4.30
CA TYR A 58 -27.46 4.17 -3.77
C TYR A 58 -28.93 4.57 -3.95
N LEU A 59 -29.70 4.51 -2.85
CA LEU A 59 -31.12 4.83 -2.86
C LEU A 59 -31.37 6.28 -3.34
N GLY A 60 -32.19 6.43 -4.40
CA GLY A 60 -32.60 7.74 -4.91
C GLY A 60 -31.53 8.49 -5.72
N LYS A 61 -30.42 7.84 -6.09
CA LYS A 61 -29.40 8.39 -6.99
C LYS A 61 -29.53 7.77 -8.38
N LYS A 62 -29.11 8.49 -9.40
CA LYS A 62 -29.19 8.08 -10.81
C LYS A 62 -27.80 8.03 -11.45
N ILE A 63 -27.72 7.36 -12.60
CA ILE A 63 -26.54 7.42 -13.47
C ILE A 63 -26.22 8.90 -13.79
N GLY A 64 -24.97 9.29 -13.60
CA GLY A 64 -24.48 10.67 -13.72
C GLY A 64 -24.38 11.42 -12.39
N ASP A 65 -25.01 10.93 -11.31
CA ASP A 65 -24.88 11.56 -10.00
C ASP A 65 -23.50 11.30 -9.38
N THR A 66 -22.98 12.31 -8.67
CA THR A 66 -21.78 12.18 -7.84
C THR A 66 -22.17 11.71 -6.44
N VAL A 67 -21.58 10.61 -5.99
CA VAL A 67 -21.83 9.98 -4.68
C VAL A 67 -20.51 9.71 -3.94
N PRO A 68 -20.51 9.61 -2.60
CA PRO A 68 -19.34 9.18 -1.85
C PRO A 68 -18.86 7.80 -2.31
N TYR A 69 -17.54 7.62 -2.36
CA TYR A 69 -16.96 6.35 -2.73
C TYR A 69 -17.36 5.26 -1.71
N PRO A 70 -17.87 4.10 -2.15
CA PRO A 70 -18.32 3.06 -1.24
C PRO A 70 -17.11 2.41 -0.55
N ASN A 71 -17.33 1.82 0.62
CA ASN A 71 -16.25 1.10 1.30
C ASN A 71 -15.69 0.01 0.37
N PRO A 72 -14.39 0.07 -0.02
CA PRO A 72 -13.84 -0.81 -1.03
C PRO A 72 -13.73 -2.26 -0.54
N HIS A 73 -13.57 -2.48 0.77
CA HIS A 73 -13.31 -3.82 1.30
C HIS A 73 -13.62 -3.94 2.79
N TRP A 74 -14.03 -5.14 3.25
CA TRP A 74 -14.31 -5.40 4.68
C TRP A 74 -13.12 -5.14 5.59
N SER A 75 -11.90 -5.24 5.04
CA SER A 75 -10.66 -5.12 5.80
C SER A 75 -10.25 -3.66 6.07
N VAL A 76 -11.08 -2.69 5.67
CA VAL A 76 -10.82 -1.27 5.93
C VAL A 76 -12.00 -0.58 6.60
N GLY A 77 -11.67 0.33 7.49
CA GLY A 77 -12.61 1.19 8.20
C GLY A 77 -12.65 2.60 7.60
N ALA A 78 -13.73 3.32 7.88
CA ALA A 78 -13.84 4.72 7.50
C ALA A 78 -12.68 5.53 8.12
N GLY A 79 -11.96 6.26 7.27
CA GLY A 79 -10.95 7.23 7.70
C GLY A 79 -11.40 8.65 7.40
N GLU A 80 -10.50 9.48 6.88
CA GLU A 80 -10.77 10.89 6.58
C GLU A 80 -10.68 11.16 5.08
N VAL A 81 -11.38 12.21 4.62
CA VAL A 81 -11.16 12.78 3.30
C VAL A 81 -10.05 13.82 3.40
N VAL A 82 -9.05 13.69 2.53
CA VAL A 82 -7.90 14.59 2.47
C VAL A 82 -7.91 15.32 1.13
N THR A 83 -7.90 16.65 1.19
CA THR A 83 -7.92 17.52 0.01
C THR A 83 -6.57 18.20 -0.26
N ASP A 84 -5.63 18.18 0.69
CA ASP A 84 -4.31 18.76 0.52
C ASP A 84 -3.29 17.69 0.12
N ILE A 85 -2.63 17.89 -1.03
CA ILE A 85 -1.60 16.98 -1.55
C ILE A 85 -0.37 16.92 -0.62
N LYS A 86 -0.08 18.00 0.12
CA LYS A 86 1.07 18.08 1.05
C LYS A 86 0.93 17.13 2.25
N ARG A 87 -0.25 16.56 2.46
CA ARG A 87 -0.49 15.53 3.47
C ARG A 87 -0.06 14.14 3.00
N PHE A 88 0.41 13.98 1.76
CA PHE A 88 0.90 12.73 1.21
C PHE A 88 2.39 12.80 0.91
N ARG A 89 3.12 11.74 1.24
CA ARG A 89 4.53 11.54 0.91
C ARG A 89 4.62 10.40 -0.11
N PHE A 90 5.06 10.71 -1.32
CA PHE A 90 5.08 9.76 -2.44
C PHE A 90 6.48 9.18 -2.64
N VAL A 91 6.57 7.85 -2.81
CA VAL A 91 7.82 7.21 -3.21
C VAL A 91 8.06 7.47 -4.69
N LYS A 92 9.25 7.96 -5.03
CA LYS A 92 9.73 8.11 -6.41
C LYS A 92 10.24 6.78 -6.97
N SER A 93 11.11 6.13 -6.21
CA SER A 93 11.82 4.90 -6.59
C SER A 93 12.21 4.10 -5.36
N PHE A 94 12.45 2.80 -5.54
CA PHE A 94 13.08 1.98 -4.52
C PHE A 94 14.53 1.70 -4.91
N LYS A 95 15.46 2.00 -4.00
CA LYS A 95 16.86 1.66 -4.17
C LYS A 95 17.14 0.32 -3.49
N GLU A 96 17.50 -0.67 -4.30
CA GLU A 96 17.92 -1.99 -3.79
C GLU A 96 19.26 -1.85 -3.05
N LEU A 97 19.27 -2.22 -1.77
CA LEU A 97 20.50 -2.26 -0.96
C LEU A 97 21.14 -3.64 -1.00
N LYS A 98 20.31 -4.69 -0.86
CA LYS A 98 20.80 -6.05 -0.75
C LYS A 98 19.76 -7.06 -1.18
N ARG A 99 20.19 -8.01 -1.99
CA ARG A 99 19.44 -9.22 -2.35
C ARG A 99 19.91 -10.39 -1.51
N ILE A 100 18.98 -11.10 -0.88
CA ILE A 100 19.28 -12.23 0.00
C ILE A 100 18.55 -13.46 -0.52
N ARG A 101 19.31 -14.51 -0.83
CA ARG A 101 18.73 -15.82 -1.13
C ARG A 101 18.16 -16.43 0.14
N VAL A 102 16.89 -16.82 0.10
CA VAL A 102 16.19 -17.36 1.25
C VAL A 102 15.63 -18.75 0.97
N ALA A 103 15.61 -19.57 2.02
CA ALA A 103 14.92 -20.84 2.03
C ALA A 103 13.61 -20.67 2.80
N LEU A 104 12.50 -21.04 2.16
CA LEU A 104 11.18 -21.11 2.78
C LEU A 104 10.91 -22.52 3.29
N ARG A 105 10.23 -22.61 4.42
CA ARG A 105 9.65 -23.84 4.96
C ARG A 105 8.15 -23.70 5.06
N ARG A 106 7.45 -24.82 5.10
CA ARG A 106 6.02 -24.83 5.43
C ARG A 106 5.86 -24.42 6.89
N GLY A 107 5.06 -23.38 7.12
CA GLY A 107 4.62 -22.98 8.46
C GLY A 107 3.36 -23.75 8.87
N SER A 108 2.52 -23.13 9.69
CA SER A 108 1.20 -23.70 10.00
C SER A 108 0.26 -23.57 8.78
N GLY A 109 -0.38 -24.67 8.40
CA GLY A 109 -1.37 -24.72 7.31
C GLY A 109 -0.76 -24.56 5.90
N LEU A 110 -1.29 -23.59 5.14
CA LEU A 110 -0.87 -23.25 3.76
C LEU A 110 0.14 -22.08 3.73
N ASN A 111 0.56 -21.57 4.90
CA ASN A 111 1.48 -20.45 4.96
C ASN A 111 2.94 -20.92 4.83
N PHE A 112 3.74 -20.17 4.07
CA PHE A 112 5.18 -20.37 4.00
C PHE A 112 5.90 -19.35 4.89
N CYS A 113 6.79 -19.86 5.73
CA CYS A 113 7.62 -19.04 6.61
C CYS A 113 9.09 -19.16 6.19
N LEU A 114 9.91 -18.19 6.57
CA LEU A 114 11.35 -18.31 6.44
C LEU A 114 11.87 -19.43 7.35
N THR A 115 12.89 -20.13 6.88
CA THR A 115 13.72 -20.96 7.77
C THR A 115 14.44 -20.06 8.78
N ASP A 116 14.73 -20.55 9.98
CA ASP A 116 15.42 -19.75 11.02
C ASP A 116 16.74 -19.16 10.50
N GLY A 117 17.53 -19.95 9.77
CA GLY A 117 18.76 -19.46 9.14
C GLY A 117 18.55 -18.35 8.10
N SER A 118 17.42 -18.36 7.38
CA SER A 118 17.09 -17.28 6.43
C SER A 118 16.54 -16.05 7.13
N GLN A 119 15.76 -16.24 8.20
CA GLN A 119 15.28 -15.16 9.05
C GLN A 119 16.45 -14.38 9.65
N ARG A 120 17.41 -15.06 10.27
CA ARG A 120 18.62 -14.41 10.83
C ARG A 120 19.43 -13.65 9.79
N LYS A 121 19.48 -14.13 8.53
CA LYS A 121 20.15 -13.41 7.44
C LYS A 121 19.41 -12.12 7.06
N LEU A 122 18.08 -12.19 7.01
CA LEU A 122 17.24 -11.04 6.76
C LEU A 122 17.37 -10.00 7.89
N ASP A 123 17.25 -10.44 9.15
CA ASP A 123 17.32 -9.55 10.32
C ASP A 123 18.66 -8.80 10.35
N ARG A 124 19.79 -9.49 10.19
CA ARG A 124 21.12 -8.83 10.11
C ARG A 124 21.21 -7.81 8.98
N ALA A 125 20.58 -8.08 7.84
CA ALA A 125 20.59 -7.17 6.72
C ALA A 125 19.69 -5.95 6.96
N LEU A 126 18.55 -6.14 7.62
CA LEU A 126 17.68 -5.05 8.04
C LEU A 126 18.34 -4.18 9.10
N ASP A 127 19.00 -4.77 10.09
CA ASP A 127 19.72 -4.03 11.13
C ASP A 127 20.84 -3.18 10.53
N ALA A 128 21.68 -3.77 9.68
CA ALA A 128 22.75 -3.03 8.98
C ALA A 128 22.22 -1.93 8.04
N ALA A 129 21.03 -2.12 7.48
CA ALA A 129 20.39 -1.09 6.66
C ALA A 129 19.79 0.03 7.53
N ARG A 130 19.18 -0.33 8.67
CA ARG A 130 18.56 0.60 9.62
C ARG A 130 19.58 1.51 10.31
N GLU A 131 20.82 1.05 10.47
CA GLU A 131 21.92 1.90 10.94
C GLU A 131 22.21 3.08 9.98
N LYS A 132 21.92 2.92 8.68
CA LYS A 132 22.25 3.92 7.64
C LYS A 132 21.04 4.67 7.10
N TYR A 133 19.87 4.04 7.13
CA TYR A 133 18.64 4.54 6.53
C TYR A 133 17.48 4.32 7.49
N GLU A 134 16.63 5.32 7.67
CA GLU A 134 15.50 5.25 8.60
C GLU A 134 14.35 4.37 8.05
N ASP A 135 13.98 4.60 6.79
CA ASP A 135 12.81 3.98 6.14
C ASP A 135 13.16 2.67 5.39
N VAL A 136 13.76 1.67 6.04
CA VAL A 136 14.10 0.40 5.38
C VAL A 136 12.89 -0.51 5.25
N VAL A 137 12.63 -1.00 4.04
CA VAL A 137 11.61 -2.02 3.76
C VAL A 137 12.21 -3.26 3.12
N TYR A 138 11.48 -4.37 3.16
CA TYR A 138 11.85 -5.56 2.42
C TYR A 138 10.68 -6.05 1.59
N ARG A 139 11.01 -6.62 0.43
CA ARG A 139 10.04 -7.20 -0.50
C ARG A 139 10.50 -8.58 -0.91
N LYS A 140 9.52 -9.48 -1.07
CA LYS A 140 9.76 -10.80 -1.65
C LYS A 140 9.95 -10.63 -3.15
N ASP A 141 11.05 -11.13 -3.67
CA ASP A 141 11.37 -11.13 -5.09
C ASP A 141 11.44 -12.58 -5.58
N GLY A 142 10.59 -12.89 -6.56
CA GLY A 142 10.37 -14.25 -7.08
C GLY A 142 8.88 -14.58 -7.22
N GLY A 143 8.52 -15.16 -8.36
CA GLY A 143 7.18 -15.65 -8.65
C GLY A 143 6.82 -16.89 -7.82
N LEU A 144 5.54 -17.24 -7.81
CA LEU A 144 5.02 -18.43 -7.09
C LEU A 144 5.74 -19.74 -7.51
N PHE A 145 6.33 -19.75 -8.72
CA PHE A 145 6.99 -20.89 -9.36
C PHE A 145 8.50 -20.73 -9.56
N ASP A 146 9.12 -19.66 -9.06
CA ASP A 146 10.57 -19.52 -9.16
C ASP A 146 11.26 -20.41 -8.12
N TYR A 147 12.17 -21.25 -8.61
CA TYR A 147 12.99 -22.15 -7.78
C TYR A 147 14.00 -21.37 -6.92
N GLU A 148 14.31 -20.14 -7.30
CA GLU A 148 15.13 -19.24 -6.51
C GLU A 148 14.26 -18.16 -5.87
N ARG A 149 14.25 -18.14 -4.52
CA ARG A 149 13.47 -17.18 -3.75
C ARG A 149 14.42 -16.17 -3.11
N PHE A 150 14.17 -14.90 -3.38
CA PHE A 150 14.95 -13.80 -2.84
C PHE A 150 14.09 -12.91 -1.97
N ILE A 151 14.74 -12.28 -1.01
CA ILE A 151 14.22 -11.09 -0.35
C ILE A 151 15.14 -9.95 -0.70
N VAL A 152 14.55 -8.87 -1.19
CA VAL A 152 15.23 -7.63 -1.51
C VAL A 152 14.99 -6.67 -0.35
N VAL A 153 16.08 -6.20 0.24
CA VAL A 153 16.06 -5.08 1.19
C VAL A 153 16.26 -3.81 0.37
N GLU A 154 15.31 -2.89 0.48
CA GLU A 154 15.26 -1.68 -0.34
C GLU A 154 14.90 -0.46 0.52
N VAL A 155 15.30 0.72 0.05
CA VAL A 155 15.00 2.00 0.69
C VAL A 155 14.16 2.84 -0.29
N PRO A 156 13.04 3.43 0.15
CA PRO A 156 12.27 4.35 -0.66
C PRO A 156 13.04 5.66 -0.82
N GLU A 157 13.17 6.10 -2.05
CA GLU A 157 13.53 7.47 -2.39
C GLU A 157 12.25 8.27 -2.51
N TRP A 158 12.06 9.25 -1.64
CA TRP A 158 10.85 10.07 -1.61
C TRP A 158 10.91 11.17 -2.67
N GLU A 159 9.75 11.50 -3.24
CA GLU A 159 9.60 12.72 -4.05
C GLU A 159 9.77 13.97 -3.18
N ALA A 160 10.33 15.03 -3.76
CA ALA A 160 10.35 16.34 -3.10
C ALA A 160 8.90 16.83 -2.92
N LEU A 161 8.61 17.32 -1.71
CA LEU A 161 7.31 17.88 -1.34
C LEU A 161 6.99 19.14 -2.14
#